data_AF-A0A9E5L0E3-F1
#
_entry.id   AF-A0A9E5L0E3-F1
#
_cell.length_a   1.000
_cell.length_b   1.000
_cell.length_c   1.000
_cell.angle_alpha   90.00
_cell.angle_beta   90.00
_cell.angle_gamma   90.00
#
_symmetry.space_group_name_H-M   'P 1'
#
loop_
_entity.id
_entity.type
_entity.pdbx_description
1 polymer ?
#
loop_
_entity_poly.entity_id
_entity_poly.type
_entity_poly.pdbx_seq_one_letter_code
_entity_poly.pdbx_strand_id
1 'polypeptide(L)'
;MSALPIQQFVEKPNLEKAQEYLDAGNYFWNAGIFLFCIDVMKEEFKTFAPEIYDHMQLPFDEFVARFSELPKISIDCAVMEKTKKSILIPMDLERSDLGNRDALWKY
;
A
#
# COMPACT_ATOMS: atom_id res chain seq x y z
N MET A 1 19.24 2.83 -10.13
CA MET A 1 18.11 3.10 -9.21
C MET A 1 18.60 2.82 -7.80
N SER A 2 18.56 3.79 -6.89
CA SER A 2 18.96 3.61 -5.48
C SER A 2 17.74 3.41 -4.61
N ALA A 3 17.81 2.45 -3.68
CA ALA A 3 16.79 2.27 -2.66
C ALA A 3 16.89 3.36 -1.60
N LEU A 4 15.74 3.92 -1.22
CA LEU A 4 15.62 4.92 -0.16
C LEU A 4 14.86 4.32 1.03
N PRO A 5 15.31 4.57 2.28
CA PRO A 5 14.54 4.19 3.45
C PRO A 5 13.24 5.03 3.51
N ILE A 6 12.14 4.39 3.89
CA ILE A 6 10.87 5.08 4.13
C ILE A 6 10.81 5.47 5.60
N GLN A 7 10.70 6.77 5.89
CA GLN A 7 10.48 7.25 7.27
C GLN A 7 9.02 7.15 7.67
N GLN A 8 8.11 7.42 6.74
CA GLN A 8 6.68 7.37 6.95
C GLN A 8 5.98 7.03 5.64
N PHE A 9 4.94 6.21 5.73
CA PHE A 9 3.99 5.95 4.65
C PHE A 9 2.64 6.52 5.09
N VAL A 10 1.95 7.26 4.22
CA VAL A 10 0.65 7.89 4.52
C VAL A 10 -0.30 7.62 3.38
N GLU A 11 -1.38 6.90 3.65
CA GLU A 11 -2.44 6.63 2.68
C GLU A 11 -3.44 7.79 2.69
N LYS A 12 -3.58 8.47 1.55
CA LYS A 12 -4.62 9.50 1.30
C LYS A 12 -4.68 10.59 2.38
N PRO A 13 -3.64 11.45 2.49
CA PRO A 13 -3.67 12.59 3.40
C PRO A 13 -4.82 13.55 3.08
N ASN A 14 -5.22 14.35 4.07
CA ASN A 14 -6.11 15.48 3.83
C ASN A 14 -5.40 16.58 2.99
N LEU A 15 -6.17 17.56 2.49
CA LEU A 15 -5.65 18.59 1.60
C LEU A 15 -4.48 19.39 2.22
N GLU A 16 -4.59 19.75 3.50
CA GLU A 16 -3.55 20.49 4.21
C GLU A 16 -2.24 19.70 4.27
N LYS A 17 -2.29 18.42 4.67
CA LYS A 17 -1.13 17.54 4.69
C LYS A 17 -0.57 17.25 3.31
N ALA A 18 -1.42 17.09 2.30
CA ALA A 18 -0.97 16.93 0.93
C ALA A 18 -0.14 18.13 0.47
N GLN A 19 -0.57 19.36 0.80
CA GLN A 19 0.19 20.57 0.48
C GLN A 19 1.52 20.61 1.22
N GLU A 20 1.55 20.29 2.53
CA GLU A 20 2.79 20.21 3.30
C GLU A 20 3.80 19.23 2.68
N TYR A 21 3.32 18.09 2.17
CA TYR A 21 4.18 17.06 1.55
C TYR A 21 4.78 17.53 0.22
N LEU A 22 4.00 18.26 -0.58
CA LEU A 22 4.49 18.87 -1.82
C LEU A 22 5.53 19.94 -1.53
N ASP A 23 5.28 20.82 -0.56
CA ASP A 23 6.16 21.92 -0.18
C ASP A 23 7.49 21.41 0.41
N ALA A 24 7.46 20.28 1.13
CA ALA A 24 8.66 19.65 1.68
C ALA A 24 9.57 19.02 0.61
N GLY A 25 9.01 18.63 -0.55
CA GLY A 25 9.78 18.13 -1.71
C GLY A 25 10.47 16.77 -1.51
N ASN A 26 10.26 16.10 -0.39
CA ASN A 26 10.87 14.81 -0.03
C ASN A 26 9.83 13.68 0.13
N TYR A 27 8.60 13.91 -0.30
CA TYR A 27 7.54 12.90 -0.38
C TYR A 27 7.39 12.38 -1.81
N PHE A 28 7.04 11.11 -1.92
CA PHE A 28 6.83 10.43 -3.20
C PHE A 28 5.42 9.87 -3.24
N TRP A 29 4.85 9.84 -4.44
CA TRP A 29 3.55 9.21 -4.66
C TRP A 29 3.71 7.69 -4.63
N ASN A 30 2.87 7.00 -3.85
CA ASN A 30 2.78 5.55 -3.91
C ASN A 30 2.17 5.13 -5.24
N ALA A 31 2.93 4.34 -6.00
CA ALA A 31 2.52 3.80 -7.29
C ALA A 31 1.56 2.59 -7.14
N GLY A 32 1.26 2.12 -5.92
CA GLY A 32 0.46 0.91 -5.70
C GLY A 32 1.12 -0.36 -6.26
N ILE A 33 2.44 -0.35 -6.43
CA ILE A 33 3.25 -1.48 -6.87
C ILE A 33 4.14 -1.88 -5.71
N PHE A 34 4.08 -3.15 -5.33
CA PHE A 34 4.86 -3.70 -4.23
C PHE A 34 5.65 -4.92 -4.70
N LEU A 35 6.88 -5.06 -4.19
CA LEU A 35 7.71 -6.24 -4.33
C LEU A 35 8.15 -6.67 -2.94
N PHE A 36 7.90 -7.93 -2.59
CA PHE A 36 8.20 -8.46 -1.27
C PHE A 36 8.45 -9.97 -1.30
N CYS A 37 9.22 -10.46 -0.33
CA CYS A 37 9.30 -11.89 -0.04
C CYS A 37 8.00 -12.33 0.64
N ILE A 38 7.45 -13.47 0.20
CA ILE A 38 6.17 -13.97 0.73
C ILE A 38 6.23 -14.23 2.24
N ASP A 39 7.33 -14.79 2.74
CA ASP A 39 7.48 -15.09 4.17
C ASP A 39 7.50 -13.82 5.02
N VAL A 40 8.14 -12.76 4.53
CA VAL A 40 8.15 -11.46 5.21
C VAL A 40 6.73 -10.90 5.25
N MET A 41 6.03 -10.89 4.10
CA MET A 41 4.67 -10.35 4.04
C MET A 41 3.69 -11.14 4.91
N LYS A 42 3.83 -12.47 5.03
CA LYS A 42 3.04 -13.29 5.95
C LYS A 42 3.23 -12.86 7.40
N GLU A 43 4.47 -12.62 7.84
CA GLU A 43 4.74 -12.13 9.21
C GLU A 43 4.23 -10.70 9.44
N GLU A 44 4.31 -9.83 8.43
CA GLU A 44 3.72 -8.48 8.51
C GLU A 44 2.18 -8.55 8.63
N PHE A 45 1.51 -9.40 7.85
CA PHE A 45 0.06 -9.63 7.99
C PHE A 45 -0.30 -10.19 9.36
N LYS A 46 0.45 -11.19 9.84
CA LYS A 46 0.24 -11.78 11.18
C LYS A 46 0.32 -10.72 12.29
N THR A 47 1.22 -9.74 12.12
CA THR A 47 1.43 -8.67 13.10
C THR A 47 0.37 -7.56 13.01
N PHE A 48 0.05 -7.11 11.80
CA PHE A 48 -0.70 -5.87 11.58
C PHE A 48 -2.15 -6.05 11.11
N ALA A 49 -2.49 -7.24 10.62
CA ALA A 49 -3.83 -7.63 10.19
C ALA A 49 -4.08 -9.13 10.46
N PRO A 50 -4.07 -9.56 11.75
CA PRO A 50 -4.17 -10.97 12.12
C PRO A 50 -5.42 -11.66 11.58
N GLU A 51 -6.55 -10.96 11.48
CA GLU A 51 -7.79 -11.50 10.88
C GLU A 51 -7.58 -11.95 9.42
N ILE A 52 -6.84 -11.17 8.63
CA ILE A 52 -6.48 -11.54 7.24
C ILE A 52 -5.50 -12.72 7.26
N TYR A 53 -4.52 -12.69 8.17
CA TYR A 53 -3.54 -13.77 8.31
C TYR A 53 -4.18 -15.12 8.63
N ASP A 54 -5.09 -15.15 9.59
CA ASP A 54 -5.80 -16.35 10.02
C ASP A 54 -6.68 -16.90 8.90
N HIS A 55 -7.38 -16.01 8.17
CA HIS A 55 -8.17 -16.39 7.01
C HIS A 55 -7.32 -17.01 5.90
N MET A 56 -6.11 -16.50 5.65
CA MET A 56 -5.17 -17.07 4.68
C MET A 56 -4.68 -18.49 5.06
N GLN A 57 -4.90 -18.95 6.30
CA GLN A 57 -4.56 -20.33 6.70
C GLN A 57 -5.67 -21.34 6.37
N LEU A 58 -6.86 -20.87 5.99
CA LEU A 58 -7.97 -21.74 5.63
C LEU A 58 -7.68 -22.53 4.35
N PRO A 59 -8.25 -23.74 4.19
CA PRO A 59 -8.29 -24.41 2.89
C PRO A 59 -8.94 -23.53 1.83
N PHE A 60 -8.51 -23.63 0.58
CA PHE A 60 -8.93 -22.73 -0.50
C PHE A 60 -10.45 -22.59 -0.64
N ASP A 61 -11.20 -23.70 -0.58
CA ASP A 61 -12.66 -23.67 -0.71
C ASP A 61 -13.33 -22.91 0.45
N GLU A 62 -12.80 -23.05 1.66
CA GLU A 62 -13.30 -22.33 2.84
C GLU A 62 -12.90 -20.85 2.80
N PHE A 63 -11.66 -20.56 2.37
CA PHE A 63 -11.16 -19.20 2.15
C PHE A 63 -12.12 -18.43 1.23
N VAL A 64 -12.50 -19.04 0.10
CA VAL A 64 -13.40 -18.42 -0.89
C VAL A 64 -14.81 -18.28 -0.34
N ALA A 65 -15.35 -19.30 0.31
CA ALA A 65 -16.71 -19.27 0.87
C ALA A 65 -16.88 -18.16 1.91
N ARG A 66 -15.82 -17.85 2.66
CA ARG A 66 -15.83 -16.87 3.75
C ARG A 66 -15.16 -15.54 3.39
N PHE A 67 -14.81 -15.32 2.12
CA PHE A 67 -14.09 -14.12 1.68
C PHE A 67 -14.81 -12.81 2.07
N SER A 68 -16.14 -12.82 2.12
CA SER A 68 -16.94 -11.65 2.53
C SER A 68 -16.77 -11.25 4.00
N GLU A 69 -16.24 -12.14 4.84
CA GLU A 69 -15.96 -11.88 6.26
C GLU A 69 -14.67 -11.06 6.43
N LEU A 70 -13.79 -11.03 5.42
CA LEU A 70 -12.54 -10.29 5.50
C LEU A 70 -12.79 -8.77 5.63
N PRO A 71 -11.94 -8.07 6.40
CA PRO A 71 -12.01 -6.61 6.49
C PRO A 71 -11.80 -5.98 5.12
N LYS A 72 -12.63 -4.99 4.78
CA LYS A 72 -12.51 -4.19 3.55
C LYS A 72 -11.47 -3.10 3.75
N ILE A 73 -10.19 -3.49 3.71
CA ILE A 73 -9.05 -2.61 3.96
C ILE A 73 -7.98 -2.79 2.87
N SER A 74 -7.34 -1.71 2.44
CA SER A 74 -6.21 -1.79 1.50
C SER A 74 -4.95 -2.26 2.20
N ILE A 75 -3.99 -2.80 1.45
CA ILE A 75 -2.66 -3.15 1.97
C ILE A 75 -1.91 -1.93 2.49
N ASP A 76 -2.18 -0.75 1.91
CA ASP A 76 -1.61 0.53 2.31
C ASP A 76 -1.89 0.82 3.79
N CYS A 77 -3.17 0.74 4.19
CA CYS A 77 -3.60 0.93 5.58
C CYS A 77 -3.33 -0.29 6.46
N ALA A 78 -3.53 -1.51 5.93
CA ALA A 78 -3.43 -2.73 6.72
C ALA A 78 -1.98 -2.97 7.19
N VAL A 79 -1.00 -2.72 6.31
CA VAL A 79 0.40 -3.08 6.51
C VAL A 79 1.33 -1.88 6.29
N MET A 80 1.23 -1.16 5.16
CA MET A 80 2.29 -0.23 4.75
C MET A 80 2.46 0.99 5.66
N GLU A 81 1.38 1.53 6.22
CA GLU A 81 1.45 2.61 7.23
C GLU A 81 2.12 2.19 8.55
N LYS A 82 2.21 0.88 8.82
CA LYS A 82 2.65 0.34 10.13
C LYS A 82 4.02 -0.35 10.05
N THR A 83 4.35 -0.93 8.90
CA THR A 83 5.59 -1.69 8.73
C THR A 83 6.83 -0.80 8.83
N LYS A 84 7.88 -1.36 9.42
CA LYS A 84 9.24 -0.77 9.42
C LYS A 84 10.17 -1.47 8.43
N LYS A 85 9.67 -2.46 7.70
CA LYS A 85 10.45 -3.29 6.75
C LYS A 85 10.15 -2.87 5.31
N SER A 86 10.25 -1.58 5.03
CA SER A 86 9.93 -1.02 3.72
C SER A 86 11.04 -0.10 3.21
N ILE A 87 11.20 -0.11 1.89
CA ILE A 87 12.08 0.79 1.14
C ILE A 87 11.34 1.26 -0.10
N LEU A 88 11.71 2.44 -0.58
CA LEU A 88 11.21 3.03 -1.81
C LEU A 88 12.26 2.92 -2.91
N ILE A 89 11.82 2.56 -4.11
CA ILE A 89 12.60 2.75 -5.33
C ILE A 89 11.98 3.90 -6.12
N PRO A 90 12.62 5.08 -6.20
CA PRO A 90 12.11 6.18 -7.01
C PRO A 90 12.04 5.78 -8.48
N MET A 91 10.94 6.12 -9.13
CA MET A 91 10.71 5.87 -10.55
C MET A 91 10.39 7.21 -11.23
N ASP A 92 11.10 7.49 -12.31
CA ASP A 92 10.82 8.61 -13.20
C ASP A 92 10.03 8.07 -14.39
N LEU A 93 8.71 8.03 -14.25
CA LEU A 93 7.78 7.55 -15.27
C LEU A 93 6.58 8.49 -15.32
N GLU A 94 6.14 8.83 -16.53
CA GLU A 94 4.83 9.43 -16.73
C GLU A 94 3.76 8.41 -16.36
N ARG A 95 3.04 8.66 -15.26
CA ARG A 95 2.01 7.76 -14.75
C ARG A 95 0.78 8.54 -14.29
N SER A 96 -0.38 7.98 -14.61
CA SER A 96 -1.65 8.26 -13.98
C SER A 96 -2.30 6.95 -13.56
N ASP A 97 -3.02 6.97 -12.46
CA ASP A 97 -3.88 5.88 -12.01
C ASP A 97 -5.25 5.86 -12.74
N LEU A 98 -5.50 6.83 -13.63
CA LEU A 98 -6.78 7.05 -14.30
C LEU A 98 -7.96 7.10 -13.31
N GLY A 99 -7.74 7.68 -12.14
CA GLY A 99 -8.70 7.64 -11.03
C GLY A 99 -10.02 8.40 -11.23
N ASN A 100 -10.15 9.19 -12.31
CA ASN A 100 -11.39 9.87 -12.67
C ASN A 100 -11.45 10.18 -14.19
N ARG A 101 -12.58 10.71 -14.65
CA ARG A 101 -12.77 11.06 -16.08
C ARG A 101 -11.80 12.15 -16.55
N ASP A 102 -11.49 13.13 -15.71
CA ASP A 102 -10.56 14.22 -16.04
C ASP A 102 -9.14 13.71 -16.29
N ALA A 103 -8.72 12.66 -15.59
CA ALA A 103 -7.44 11.99 -15.82
C ALA A 103 -7.37 11.37 -17.21
N LEU A 104 -8.50 10.85 -17.74
CA LEU A 104 -8.56 10.27 -19.08
C LEU A 104 -8.35 11.31 -20.18
N TRP A 105 -8.91 12.52 -20.04
CA TRP A 105 -8.77 13.59 -21.03
C TRP A 105 -7.40 14.29 -21.03
N LYS A 106 -6.54 14.01 -20.04
CA LYS A 106 -5.17 14.53 -19.95
C LYS A 106 -4.14 13.65 -20.66
N TYR A 107 -4.55 12.50 -21.19
CA TYR A 107 -3.79 11.64 -22.11
C TYR A 107 -4.23 11.89 -23.55
#